data_AF-A0A7V5C3S4-F1
#
_entry.id   AF-A0A7V5C3S4-F1
#
_cell.length_a   1.000
_cell.length_b   1.000
_cell.length_c   1.000
_cell.angle_alpha   90.00
_cell.angle_beta   90.00
_cell.angle_gamma   90.00
#
_symmetry.space_group_name_H-M   'P 1'
#
loop_
_entity.id
_entity.type
_entity.pdbx_description
1 polymer ?
#
loop_
_entity_poly.entity_id
_entity_poly.type
_entity_poly.pdbx_seq_one_letter_code
_entity_poly.pdbx_strand_id
1 'polypeptide(L)'
;GLWQPFYKEIKSILSGKAKESSYEFLEKNNMNLLKEMNKAVGLYTVGDSSSKLKLANDINLAGKQRMLTQRMGKDLLAISNNFDKQKHIGDFKKFRKLFTQTLKGLLHGEPKLNLVGTKLPKIVKQLNVVDKSWKDIQPLLDNALKGKDEEKAISGLDNILVEMNKAVTLYTQSVNKEKQRFQLNSIVNNFMNKNKILKKLVNLSGRQRMLVQRMTKLSLLIGSNINQKSNTKKLVKYSKLYDKTLNAFKNGDKDLGLAPTKNEDIKKQIEIVEKEWNPFYKNIQTVIKDKDKDKKELSYLVSKNELLLKKSDDLVKAYEKSNKSENFLEKARLHIVNVAGRQRMLTQKMTKEKLLVVQGKKEYRDKLKATIKLFDDSLTALINGDVKKDIIKPTNKQIKGQLTKVANIWSKLKPLYEKEKPTTKELAIIIKQNPILLFEMNKMVNLSETQREY
;
A
#
# COMPACT_ATOMS: atom_id res chain seq x y z
N GLY A 1 10.31 -36.15 -13.50
CA GLY A 1 9.45 -35.76 -14.65
C GLY A 1 9.61 -36.78 -15.77
N LEU A 2 8.58 -36.95 -16.60
CA LEU A 2 8.50 -38.01 -17.64
C LEU A 2 9.65 -37.99 -18.68
N TRP A 3 10.37 -36.86 -18.81
CA TRP A 3 11.45 -36.69 -19.80
C TRP A 3 12.67 -37.60 -19.60
N GLN A 4 13.14 -37.78 -18.36
CA GLN A 4 14.37 -38.55 -18.10
C GLN A 4 14.20 -40.05 -18.45
N PRO A 5 13.11 -40.72 -18.06
CA PRO A 5 12.80 -42.07 -18.54
C PRO A 5 12.59 -42.15 -20.07
N PHE A 6 11.90 -41.18 -20.66
CA PHE A 6 11.64 -41.15 -22.11
C PHE A 6 12.93 -41.02 -22.93
N TYR A 7 13.83 -40.14 -22.52
CA TYR A 7 15.14 -39.94 -23.16
C TYR A 7 16.05 -41.16 -23.04
N LYS A 8 15.93 -41.94 -21.96
CA LYS A 8 16.66 -43.20 -21.79
C LYS A 8 16.25 -44.24 -22.83
N GLU A 9 14.95 -44.40 -23.08
CA GLU A 9 14.47 -45.35 -24.09
C GLU A 9 14.79 -44.91 -25.53
N ILE A 10 14.76 -43.60 -25.80
CA ILE A 10 15.27 -43.05 -27.08
C ILE A 10 16.74 -43.42 -27.30
N LYS A 11 17.60 -43.26 -26.28
CA LYS A 11 19.02 -43.67 -26.37
C LYS A 11 19.18 -45.17 -26.61
N SER A 12 18.32 -46.01 -26.05
CA SER A 12 18.32 -47.44 -26.32
C SER A 12 17.99 -47.75 -27.78
N ILE A 13 17.04 -47.03 -28.39
CA ILE A 13 16.71 -47.17 -29.82
C ILE A 13 17.88 -46.75 -30.70
N LEU A 14 18.43 -45.56 -30.43
CA LEU A 14 19.55 -45.02 -31.21
C LEU A 14 20.82 -45.88 -31.09
N SER A 15 21.02 -46.58 -29.97
CA SER A 15 22.17 -47.48 -29.82
C SER A 15 21.95 -48.89 -30.38
N GLY A 16 20.81 -49.15 -31.05
CA GLY A 16 20.44 -50.47 -31.54
C GLY A 16 20.17 -51.50 -30.45
N LYS A 17 20.01 -51.05 -29.18
CA LYS A 17 19.80 -51.89 -27.99
C LYS A 17 18.36 -51.89 -27.50
N ALA A 18 17.45 -51.25 -28.25
CA ALA A 18 16.05 -51.21 -27.90
C ALA A 18 15.43 -52.60 -27.97
N LYS A 19 14.58 -52.87 -26.99
CA LYS A 19 13.68 -54.02 -26.99
C LYS A 19 12.30 -53.54 -27.42
N GLU A 20 11.41 -54.45 -27.76
CA GLU A 20 10.02 -54.14 -28.13
C GLU A 20 9.33 -53.28 -27.06
N SER A 21 9.60 -53.55 -25.77
CA SER A 21 9.14 -52.76 -24.64
C SER A 21 9.64 -51.30 -24.59
N SER A 22 10.78 -50.99 -25.22
CA SER A 22 11.27 -49.61 -25.38
C SER A 22 10.39 -48.82 -26.36
N TYR A 23 9.95 -49.45 -27.45
CA TYR A 23 9.04 -48.85 -28.42
C TYR A 23 7.64 -48.65 -27.83
N GLU A 24 7.11 -49.67 -27.14
CA GLU A 24 5.84 -49.58 -26.41
C GLU A 24 5.86 -48.51 -25.32
N PHE A 25 6.99 -48.36 -24.59
CA PHE A 25 7.14 -47.32 -23.58
C PHE A 25 7.07 -45.93 -24.20
N LEU A 26 7.75 -45.70 -25.32
CA LEU A 26 7.70 -44.42 -26.01
C LEU A 26 6.30 -44.13 -26.53
N GLU A 27 5.65 -45.09 -27.20
CA GLU A 27 4.31 -44.92 -27.74
C GLU A 27 3.27 -44.61 -26.64
N LYS A 28 3.27 -45.41 -25.56
CA LYS A 28 2.35 -45.26 -24.43
C LYS A 28 2.53 -43.95 -23.66
N ASN A 29 3.77 -43.47 -23.56
CA ASN A 29 4.08 -42.28 -22.75
C ASN A 29 4.21 -40.99 -23.58
N ASN A 30 4.23 -41.07 -24.91
CA ASN A 30 4.37 -39.90 -25.78
C ASN A 30 3.23 -38.88 -25.54
N MET A 31 1.99 -39.37 -25.46
CA MET A 31 0.82 -38.52 -25.21
C MET A 31 0.81 -37.91 -23.81
N ASN A 32 1.30 -38.61 -22.79
CA ASN A 32 1.40 -38.08 -21.42
C ASN A 32 2.54 -37.06 -21.29
N LEU A 33 3.68 -37.30 -21.93
CA LEU A 33 4.75 -36.32 -22.04
C LEU A 33 4.25 -35.06 -22.76
N LEU A 34 3.54 -35.22 -23.89
CA LEU A 34 2.90 -34.12 -24.62
C LEU A 34 1.87 -33.37 -23.76
N LYS A 35 1.07 -34.07 -22.95
CA LYS A 35 0.05 -33.49 -22.05
C LYS A 35 0.68 -32.68 -20.91
N GLU A 36 1.73 -33.21 -20.27
CA GLU A 36 2.51 -32.47 -19.29
C GLU A 36 3.24 -31.26 -19.91
N MET A 37 3.72 -31.39 -21.15
CA MET A 37 4.32 -30.28 -21.91
C MET A 37 3.30 -29.21 -22.31
N ASN A 38 2.04 -29.57 -22.54
CA ASN A 38 0.92 -28.69 -22.86
C ASN A 38 0.29 -28.03 -21.63
N LYS A 39 0.37 -28.62 -20.42
CA LYS A 39 -0.03 -27.96 -19.16
C LYS A 39 0.71 -26.64 -18.91
N ALA A 40 1.96 -26.52 -19.36
CA ALA A 40 2.73 -25.27 -19.29
C ALA A 40 2.19 -24.17 -20.24
N VAL A 41 1.46 -24.56 -21.29
CA VAL A 41 0.95 -23.70 -22.36
C VAL A 41 -0.52 -23.30 -22.12
N GLY A 42 -1.32 -24.15 -21.47
CA GLY A 42 -2.74 -23.92 -21.20
C GLY A 42 -3.06 -22.92 -20.08
N LEU A 43 -2.06 -22.36 -19.37
CA LEU A 43 -2.26 -21.51 -18.19
C LEU A 43 -2.57 -20.02 -18.50
N TYR A 44 -2.88 -19.65 -19.75
CA TYR A 44 -2.99 -18.23 -20.17
C TYR A 44 -4.21 -17.84 -21.04
N THR A 45 -5.39 -18.40 -20.81
CA THR A 45 -6.64 -17.83 -21.36
C THR A 45 -7.45 -16.99 -20.36
N VAL A 46 -6.82 -16.40 -19.33
CA VAL A 46 -7.55 -15.52 -18.39
C VAL A 46 -6.71 -14.29 -18.01
N GLY A 47 -7.06 -13.12 -18.54
CA GLY A 47 -6.56 -11.82 -18.07
C GLY A 47 -6.37 -10.76 -19.15
N ASP A 48 -7.35 -9.87 -19.27
CA ASP A 48 -7.58 -8.87 -20.32
C ASP A 48 -6.53 -7.73 -20.36
N SER A 49 -5.36 -7.95 -20.97
CA SER A 49 -4.45 -6.86 -21.39
C SER A 49 -3.65 -7.28 -22.62
N SER A 50 -3.64 -6.43 -23.66
CA SER A 50 -3.04 -6.71 -24.98
C SER A 50 -1.54 -7.06 -24.93
N SER A 51 -0.79 -6.53 -23.96
CA SER A 51 0.62 -6.88 -23.74
C SER A 51 0.82 -8.24 -23.06
N LYS A 52 -0.10 -8.64 -22.16
CA LYS A 52 -0.06 -9.95 -21.49
C LYS A 52 -0.43 -11.08 -22.43
N LEU A 53 -1.37 -10.84 -23.36
CA LEU A 53 -1.73 -11.78 -24.42
C LEU A 53 -0.55 -12.08 -25.35
N LYS A 54 0.26 -11.06 -25.66
CA LYS A 54 1.44 -11.21 -26.52
C LYS A 54 2.57 -12.00 -25.84
N LEU A 55 2.87 -11.74 -24.56
CA LEU A 55 3.87 -12.54 -23.83
C LEU A 55 3.39 -13.99 -23.63
N ALA A 56 2.10 -14.21 -23.37
CA ALA A 56 1.51 -15.55 -23.31
C ALA A 56 1.64 -16.30 -24.65
N ASN A 57 1.53 -15.58 -25.77
CA ASN A 57 1.72 -16.13 -27.10
C ASN A 57 3.19 -16.55 -27.34
N ASP A 58 4.17 -15.76 -26.91
CA ASP A 58 5.59 -16.14 -26.95
C ASP A 58 5.85 -17.47 -26.21
N ILE A 59 5.26 -17.64 -25.01
CA ILE A 59 5.41 -18.88 -24.22
C ILE A 59 4.75 -20.07 -24.90
N ASN A 60 3.54 -19.86 -25.44
CA ASN A 60 2.80 -20.89 -26.17
C ASN A 60 3.58 -21.36 -27.41
N LEU A 61 4.03 -20.42 -28.23
CA LEU A 61 4.78 -20.69 -29.45
C LEU A 61 6.16 -21.30 -29.16
N ALA A 62 6.82 -20.89 -28.07
CA ALA A 62 8.01 -21.58 -27.54
C ALA A 62 7.70 -23.04 -27.14
N GLY A 63 6.55 -23.28 -26.52
CA GLY A 63 6.06 -24.63 -26.22
C GLY A 63 5.89 -25.48 -27.48
N LYS A 64 5.30 -24.89 -28.54
CA LYS A 64 5.05 -25.55 -29.84
C LYS A 64 6.32 -25.91 -30.62
N GLN A 65 7.44 -25.21 -30.39
CA GLN A 65 8.72 -25.54 -31.04
C GLN A 65 9.16 -26.98 -30.80
N ARG A 66 8.93 -27.51 -29.59
CA ARG A 66 9.23 -28.90 -29.23
C ARG A 66 8.37 -29.91 -30.00
N MET A 67 7.10 -29.57 -30.24
CA MET A 67 6.20 -30.42 -31.02
C MET A 67 6.64 -30.45 -32.49
N LEU A 68 7.17 -29.34 -33.02
CA LEU A 68 7.66 -29.28 -34.39
C LEU A 68 8.90 -30.16 -34.58
N THR A 69 9.84 -30.20 -33.62
CA THR A 69 11.01 -31.09 -33.73
C THR A 69 10.63 -32.56 -33.69
N GLN A 70 9.68 -32.95 -32.83
CA GLN A 70 9.16 -34.32 -32.79
C GLN A 70 8.41 -34.72 -34.07
N ARG A 71 7.58 -33.81 -34.61
CA ARG A 71 6.88 -34.05 -35.89
C ARG A 71 7.86 -34.22 -37.04
N MET A 72 8.88 -33.36 -37.11
CA MET A 72 9.95 -33.50 -38.09
C MET A 72 10.68 -34.84 -37.95
N GLY A 73 10.99 -35.29 -36.72
CA GLY A 73 11.60 -36.61 -36.50
C GLY A 73 10.70 -37.76 -36.98
N LYS A 74 9.39 -37.69 -36.71
CA LYS A 74 8.41 -38.67 -37.21
C LYS A 74 8.32 -38.68 -38.73
N ASP A 75 8.35 -37.51 -39.38
CA ASP A 75 8.32 -37.42 -40.83
C ASP A 75 9.57 -38.04 -41.45
N LEU A 76 10.76 -37.85 -40.85
CA LEU A 76 11.99 -38.52 -41.29
C LEU A 76 11.87 -40.05 -41.23
N LEU A 77 11.34 -40.59 -40.14
CA LEU A 77 11.08 -42.03 -39.99
C LEU A 77 10.13 -42.57 -41.06
N ALA A 78 9.04 -41.86 -41.34
CA ALA A 78 8.09 -42.26 -42.38
C ALA A 78 8.74 -42.23 -43.78
N ILE A 79 9.55 -41.21 -44.07
CA ILE A 79 10.27 -41.06 -45.34
C ILE A 79 11.26 -42.21 -45.57
N SER A 80 12.01 -42.59 -44.52
CA SER A 80 13.00 -43.66 -44.58
C SER A 80 12.38 -45.04 -44.83
N ASN A 81 11.21 -45.27 -44.24
CA ASN A 81 10.43 -46.50 -44.44
C ASN A 81 9.52 -46.45 -45.69
N ASN A 82 9.71 -45.47 -46.59
CA ASN A 82 8.92 -45.26 -47.80
C ASN A 82 7.39 -45.14 -47.59
N PHE A 83 6.95 -44.77 -46.39
CA PHE A 83 5.53 -44.56 -46.09
C PHE A 83 5.10 -43.17 -46.53
N ASP A 84 4.14 -43.07 -47.46
CA ASP A 84 3.54 -41.82 -47.98
C ASP A 84 4.58 -40.69 -48.18
N LYS A 85 5.68 -41.06 -48.82
CA LYS A 85 6.96 -40.31 -48.78
C LYS A 85 6.83 -38.85 -49.22
N GLN A 86 6.07 -38.59 -50.29
CA GLN A 86 5.89 -37.24 -50.82
C GLN A 86 5.15 -36.31 -49.84
N LYS A 87 4.12 -36.84 -49.16
CA LYS A 87 3.37 -36.10 -48.14
C LYS A 87 4.25 -35.75 -46.95
N HIS A 88 4.98 -36.72 -46.40
CA HIS A 88 5.86 -36.49 -45.26
C HIS A 88 7.02 -35.54 -45.58
N ILE A 89 7.56 -35.54 -46.80
CA ILE A 89 8.52 -34.51 -47.25
C ILE A 89 7.89 -33.10 -47.22
N GLY A 90 6.63 -32.98 -47.68
CA GLY A 90 5.89 -31.72 -47.65
C GLY A 90 5.65 -31.20 -46.23
N ASP A 91 5.18 -32.08 -45.34
CA ASP A 91 4.93 -31.77 -43.94
C ASP A 91 6.22 -31.39 -43.19
N PHE A 92 7.30 -32.15 -43.40
CA PHE A 92 8.61 -31.84 -42.82
C PHE A 92 9.08 -30.43 -43.19
N LYS A 93 9.04 -30.07 -44.48
CA LYS A 93 9.45 -28.74 -44.96
C LYS A 93 8.62 -27.63 -44.33
N LYS A 94 7.31 -27.85 -44.19
CA LYS A 94 6.40 -26.91 -43.51
C LYS A 94 6.76 -26.73 -42.03
N PHE A 95 7.00 -27.82 -41.30
CA PHE A 95 7.38 -27.74 -39.89
C PHE A 95 8.75 -27.10 -39.68
N ARG A 96 9.74 -27.42 -40.54
CA ARG A 96 11.07 -26.79 -40.53
C ARG A 96 11.01 -25.28 -40.71
N LYS A 97 10.20 -24.81 -41.68
CA LYS A 97 9.97 -23.38 -41.90
C LYS A 97 9.31 -22.72 -40.69
N LEU A 98 8.25 -23.33 -40.17
CA LEU A 98 7.51 -22.79 -39.02
C LEU A 98 8.39 -22.74 -37.75
N PHE A 99 9.22 -23.75 -37.51
CA PHE A 99 10.19 -23.76 -36.41
C PHE A 99 11.14 -22.57 -36.53
N THR A 100 11.78 -22.41 -37.70
CA THR A 100 12.73 -21.32 -37.94
C THR A 100 12.11 -19.93 -37.73
N GLN A 101 10.91 -19.70 -38.28
CA GLN A 101 10.23 -18.42 -38.14
C GLN A 101 9.86 -18.12 -36.68
N THR A 102 9.38 -19.13 -35.96
CA THR A 102 9.01 -18.97 -34.56
C THR A 102 10.23 -18.75 -33.67
N LEU A 103 11.33 -19.49 -33.86
CA LEU A 103 12.56 -19.31 -33.08
C LEU A 103 13.13 -17.88 -33.23
N LYS A 104 13.18 -17.36 -34.46
CA LYS A 104 13.57 -15.97 -34.71
C LYS A 104 12.60 -14.98 -34.07
N GLY A 105 11.30 -15.23 -34.18
CA GLY A 105 10.28 -14.41 -33.55
C GLY A 105 10.36 -14.39 -32.01
N LEU A 106 10.77 -15.50 -31.37
CA LEU A 106 10.99 -15.54 -29.92
C LEU A 106 12.21 -14.71 -29.47
N LEU A 107 13.23 -14.59 -30.32
CA LEU A 107 14.42 -13.77 -30.05
C LEU A 107 14.19 -12.28 -30.34
N HIS A 108 13.49 -11.96 -31.44
CA HIS A 108 13.47 -10.60 -32.00
C HIS A 108 12.08 -10.00 -32.19
N GLY A 109 11.02 -10.79 -32.00
CA GLY A 109 9.66 -10.44 -32.37
C GLY A 109 9.34 -10.85 -33.81
N GLU A 110 8.09 -11.19 -34.06
CA GLU A 110 7.54 -11.49 -35.39
C GLU A 110 6.05 -11.08 -35.38
N PRO A 111 5.72 -9.90 -35.92
CA PRO A 111 4.36 -9.38 -35.92
C PRO A 111 3.33 -10.32 -36.54
N LYS A 112 3.69 -11.06 -37.61
CA LYS A 112 2.76 -12.01 -38.27
C LYS A 112 2.39 -13.19 -37.38
N LEU A 113 3.25 -13.54 -36.43
CA LEU A 113 3.01 -14.58 -35.44
C LEU A 113 2.54 -14.01 -34.10
N ASN A 114 2.31 -12.70 -34.00
CA ASN A 114 2.06 -11.97 -32.75
C ASN A 114 3.14 -12.22 -31.69
N LEU A 115 4.38 -12.43 -32.12
CA LEU A 115 5.53 -12.61 -31.24
C LEU A 115 6.15 -11.25 -30.91
N VAL A 116 6.38 -10.98 -29.62
CA VAL A 116 7.04 -9.73 -29.18
C VAL A 116 8.55 -9.90 -29.08
N GLY A 117 9.00 -11.11 -28.79
CA GLY A 117 10.40 -11.40 -28.54
C GLY A 117 10.79 -11.06 -27.12
N THR A 118 11.81 -11.75 -26.61
CA THR A 118 12.28 -11.57 -25.23
C THR A 118 13.52 -10.70 -25.14
N LYS A 119 13.62 -9.88 -24.09
CA LYS A 119 14.84 -9.16 -23.71
C LYS A 119 15.49 -9.73 -22.44
N LEU A 120 14.93 -10.82 -21.90
CA LEU A 120 15.40 -11.38 -20.64
C LEU A 120 16.70 -12.16 -20.86
N PRO A 121 17.85 -11.75 -20.28
CA PRO A 121 19.16 -12.27 -20.68
C PRO A 121 19.29 -13.79 -20.59
N LYS A 122 18.69 -14.42 -19.57
CA LYS A 122 18.71 -15.88 -19.41
C LYS A 122 17.94 -16.61 -20.50
N ILE A 123 16.79 -16.08 -20.91
CA ILE A 123 15.97 -16.68 -21.97
C ILE A 123 16.63 -16.42 -23.33
N VAL A 124 17.10 -15.21 -23.58
CA VAL A 124 17.85 -14.87 -24.81
C VAL A 124 19.06 -15.79 -24.97
N LYS A 125 19.86 -15.96 -23.91
CA LYS A 125 21.01 -16.87 -23.92
C LYS A 125 20.59 -18.31 -24.28
N GLN A 126 19.51 -18.81 -23.70
CA GLN A 126 19.04 -20.18 -23.98
C GLN A 126 18.47 -20.33 -25.39
N LEU A 127 17.73 -19.34 -25.90
CA LEU A 127 17.24 -19.36 -27.28
C LEU A 127 18.38 -19.28 -28.29
N ASN A 128 19.47 -18.58 -27.98
CA ASN A 128 20.68 -18.58 -28.82
C ASN A 128 21.38 -19.95 -28.85
N VAL A 129 21.32 -20.74 -27.77
CA VAL A 129 21.77 -22.14 -27.79
C VAL A 129 20.91 -22.96 -28.75
N VAL A 130 19.59 -22.80 -28.68
CA VAL A 130 18.64 -23.46 -29.60
C VAL A 130 18.90 -23.05 -31.05
N ASP A 131 19.12 -21.76 -31.32
CA ASP A 131 19.40 -21.22 -32.65
C ASP A 131 20.71 -21.76 -33.23
N LYS A 132 21.75 -21.88 -32.40
CA LYS A 132 23.02 -22.50 -32.82
C LYS A 132 22.80 -23.98 -33.19
N SER A 133 22.21 -24.77 -32.29
CA SER A 133 21.92 -26.19 -32.55
C SER A 133 21.01 -26.37 -33.77
N TRP A 134 20.06 -25.46 -33.99
CA TRP A 134 19.19 -25.47 -35.15
C TRP A 134 19.93 -25.19 -36.46
N LYS A 135 20.93 -24.30 -36.47
CA LYS A 135 21.80 -24.06 -37.63
C LYS A 135 22.68 -25.27 -37.92
N ASP A 136 23.31 -25.82 -36.87
CA ASP A 136 24.27 -26.92 -36.98
C ASP A 136 23.63 -28.21 -37.55
N ILE A 137 22.34 -28.46 -37.27
CA ILE A 137 21.64 -29.66 -37.76
C ILE A 137 21.16 -29.55 -39.21
N GLN A 138 21.07 -28.36 -39.81
CA GLN A 138 20.45 -28.19 -41.13
C GLN A 138 21.01 -29.15 -42.21
N PRO A 139 22.33 -29.34 -42.34
CA PRO A 139 22.89 -30.28 -43.32
C PRO A 139 22.47 -31.73 -43.09
N LEU A 140 22.34 -32.15 -41.83
CA LEU A 140 21.89 -33.51 -41.48
C LEU A 140 20.42 -33.71 -41.86
N LEU A 141 19.57 -32.69 -41.65
CA LEU A 141 18.17 -32.74 -42.08
C LEU A 141 18.06 -32.87 -43.60
N ASP A 142 18.90 -32.17 -44.36
CA ASP A 142 18.92 -32.23 -45.82
C ASP A 142 19.41 -33.59 -46.35
N ASN A 143 20.38 -34.21 -45.67
CA ASN A 143 20.81 -35.58 -45.96
C ASN A 143 19.70 -36.59 -45.64
N ALA A 144 18.99 -36.41 -44.51
CA ALA A 144 17.93 -37.32 -44.07
C ALA A 144 16.76 -37.37 -45.06
N LEU A 145 16.40 -36.23 -45.66
CA LEU A 145 15.40 -36.18 -46.73
C LEU A 145 15.82 -36.96 -48.00
N LYS A 146 17.12 -37.18 -48.20
CA LYS A 146 17.69 -37.99 -49.29
C LYS A 146 17.93 -39.45 -48.89
N GLY A 147 17.51 -39.85 -47.68
CA GLY A 147 17.70 -41.20 -47.14
C GLY A 147 19.08 -41.46 -46.54
N LYS A 148 19.81 -40.42 -46.10
CA LYS A 148 21.15 -40.54 -45.48
C LYS A 148 21.20 -39.85 -44.11
N ASP A 149 22.00 -40.34 -43.17
CA ASP A 149 22.21 -39.71 -41.84
C ASP A 149 20.93 -39.49 -41.00
N GLU A 150 19.87 -40.27 -41.24
CA GLU A 150 18.57 -40.10 -40.58
C GLU A 150 18.67 -40.16 -39.04
N GLU A 151 19.40 -41.15 -38.52
CA GLU A 151 19.59 -41.33 -37.08
C GLU A 151 20.23 -40.10 -36.43
N LYS A 152 21.24 -39.52 -37.08
CA LYS A 152 21.92 -38.30 -36.62
C LYS A 152 21.00 -37.09 -36.69
N ALA A 153 20.16 -37.00 -37.73
CA ALA A 153 19.16 -35.95 -37.88
C ALA A 153 18.08 -36.03 -36.79
N ILE A 154 17.58 -37.22 -36.47
CA ILE A 154 16.60 -37.42 -35.38
C ILE A 154 17.24 -37.10 -34.03
N SER A 155 18.45 -37.60 -33.77
CA SER A 155 19.18 -37.32 -32.53
C SER A 155 19.44 -35.81 -32.32
N GLY A 156 19.77 -35.08 -33.39
CA GLY A 156 19.92 -33.64 -33.32
C GLY A 156 18.61 -32.91 -33.02
N LEU A 157 17.47 -33.37 -33.58
CA LEU A 157 16.14 -32.81 -33.28
C LEU A 157 15.74 -33.04 -31.82
N ASP A 158 16.13 -34.18 -31.23
CA ASP A 158 15.94 -34.47 -29.81
C ASP A 158 16.78 -33.54 -28.91
N ASN A 159 18.03 -33.27 -29.30
CA ASN A 159 18.86 -32.31 -28.58
C ASN A 159 18.25 -30.90 -28.59
N ILE A 160 17.74 -30.45 -29.74
CA ILE A 160 17.04 -29.17 -29.86
C ILE A 160 15.79 -29.13 -28.97
N LEU A 161 15.03 -30.23 -28.90
CA LEU A 161 13.89 -30.35 -28.00
C LEU A 161 14.28 -30.14 -26.53
N VAL A 162 15.40 -30.72 -26.10
CA VAL A 162 15.93 -30.55 -24.73
C VAL A 162 16.27 -29.09 -24.45
N GLU A 163 16.98 -28.44 -25.36
CA GLU A 163 17.35 -27.03 -25.19
C GLU A 163 16.11 -26.11 -25.21
N MET A 164 15.11 -26.46 -26.00
CA MET A 164 13.85 -25.73 -26.05
C MET A 164 13.01 -25.94 -24.77
N ASN A 165 13.05 -27.12 -24.15
CA ASN A 165 12.46 -27.38 -22.84
C ASN A 165 13.04 -26.46 -21.75
N LYS A 166 14.35 -26.22 -21.79
CA LYS A 166 15.01 -25.27 -20.87
C LYS A 166 14.48 -23.85 -21.10
N ALA A 167 14.35 -23.40 -22.35
CA ALA A 167 13.80 -22.09 -22.68
C ALA A 167 12.37 -21.90 -22.14
N VAL A 168 11.48 -22.88 -22.38
CA VAL A 168 10.09 -22.87 -21.86
C VAL A 168 10.06 -22.80 -20.34
N THR A 169 10.95 -23.54 -19.65
CA THR A 169 11.05 -23.49 -18.18
C THR A 169 11.43 -22.10 -17.68
N LEU A 170 12.39 -21.44 -18.33
CA LEU A 170 12.80 -20.07 -17.99
C LEU A 170 11.67 -19.05 -18.21
N TYR A 171 10.92 -19.20 -19.30
CA TYR A 171 9.71 -18.40 -19.56
C TYR A 171 8.67 -18.57 -18.43
N THR A 172 8.34 -19.81 -18.06
CA THR A 172 7.39 -20.11 -16.99
C THR A 172 7.83 -19.52 -15.64
N GLN A 173 9.11 -19.66 -15.28
CA GLN A 173 9.66 -19.08 -14.06
C GLN A 173 9.59 -17.56 -14.03
N SER A 174 9.87 -16.90 -15.16
CA SER A 174 9.80 -15.44 -15.26
C SER A 174 8.40 -14.91 -14.97
N VAL A 175 7.37 -15.54 -15.53
CA VAL A 175 6.00 -15.07 -15.31
C VAL A 175 5.52 -15.33 -13.88
N ASN A 176 5.89 -16.47 -13.28
CA ASN A 176 5.56 -16.73 -11.88
C ASN A 176 6.15 -15.66 -10.96
N LYS A 177 7.39 -15.22 -11.22
CA LYS A 177 8.01 -14.10 -10.49
C LYS A 177 7.28 -12.78 -10.71
N GLU A 178 6.81 -12.50 -11.93
CA GLU A 178 6.03 -11.30 -12.22
C GLU A 178 4.68 -11.29 -11.49
N LYS A 179 3.95 -12.41 -11.49
CA LYS A 179 2.70 -12.58 -10.73
C LYS A 179 2.92 -12.34 -9.24
N GLN A 180 3.97 -12.93 -8.66
CA GLN A 180 4.35 -12.72 -7.27
C GLN A 180 4.68 -11.25 -6.98
N ARG A 181 5.43 -10.58 -7.86
CA ARG A 181 5.77 -9.16 -7.71
C ARG A 181 4.51 -8.28 -7.74
N PHE A 182 3.55 -8.58 -8.63
CA PHE A 182 2.30 -7.83 -8.69
C PHE A 182 1.45 -8.02 -7.42
N GLN A 183 1.32 -9.26 -6.94
CA GLN A 183 0.64 -9.56 -5.68
C GLN A 183 1.31 -8.87 -4.48
N LEU A 184 2.65 -8.87 -4.44
CA LEU A 184 3.39 -8.17 -3.39
C LEU A 184 3.14 -6.65 -3.45
N ASN A 185 3.20 -6.05 -4.65
CA ASN A 185 2.92 -4.63 -4.83
C ASN A 185 1.51 -4.25 -4.37
N SER A 186 0.50 -5.08 -4.66
CA SER A 186 -0.87 -4.80 -4.21
C SER A 186 -1.01 -4.90 -2.69
N ILE A 187 -0.38 -5.89 -2.05
CA ILE A 187 -0.33 -6.02 -0.59
C ILE A 187 0.36 -4.80 0.05
N VAL A 188 1.53 -4.41 -0.46
CA VAL A 188 2.28 -3.23 0.02
C VAL A 188 1.44 -1.96 -0.13
N ASN A 189 0.80 -1.75 -1.29
CA ASN A 189 -0.04 -0.58 -1.51
C ASN A 189 -1.25 -0.56 -0.57
N ASN A 190 -1.92 -1.69 -0.36
CA ASN A 190 -3.05 -1.81 0.56
C ASN A 190 -2.62 -1.50 2.00
N PHE A 191 -1.48 -2.04 2.43
CA PHE A 191 -0.91 -1.80 3.75
C PHE A 191 -0.57 -0.31 3.96
N MET A 192 0.14 0.29 3.00
CA MET A 192 0.51 1.72 3.03
C MET A 192 -0.73 2.62 3.06
N ASN A 193 -1.77 2.28 2.28
CA ASN A 193 -3.01 3.04 2.27
C ASN A 193 -3.76 2.93 3.60
N LYS A 194 -3.86 1.73 4.18
CA LYS A 194 -4.50 1.51 5.49
C LYS A 194 -3.82 2.33 6.59
N ASN A 195 -2.48 2.34 6.64
CA ASN A 195 -1.72 3.13 7.61
C ASN A 195 -1.92 4.63 7.43
N LYS A 196 -1.98 5.11 6.18
CA LYS A 196 -2.27 6.53 5.87
C LYS A 196 -3.68 6.93 6.34
N ILE A 197 -4.68 6.10 6.06
CA ILE A 197 -6.08 6.33 6.47
C ILE A 197 -6.15 6.38 8.00
N LEU A 198 -5.48 5.47 8.71
CA LEU A 198 -5.54 5.41 10.16
C LEU A 198 -4.90 6.63 10.84
N LYS A 199 -3.72 7.08 10.36
CA LYS A 199 -3.11 8.34 10.84
C LYS A 199 -4.04 9.53 10.64
N LYS A 200 -4.71 9.60 9.48
CA LYS A 200 -5.70 10.64 9.18
C LYS A 200 -6.90 10.59 10.13
N LEU A 201 -7.43 9.40 10.42
CA LEU A 201 -8.52 9.23 11.40
C LEU A 201 -8.11 9.69 12.80
N VAL A 202 -6.90 9.33 13.27
CA VAL A 202 -6.35 9.81 14.56
C VAL A 202 -6.18 11.33 14.58
N ASN A 203 -5.73 11.95 13.49
CA ASN A 203 -5.63 13.40 13.40
C ASN A 203 -7.01 14.09 13.44
N LEU A 204 -7.95 13.62 12.62
CA LEU A 204 -9.29 14.20 12.51
C LEU A 204 -10.07 14.06 13.82
N SER A 205 -9.96 12.91 14.49
CA SER A 205 -10.56 12.69 15.82
C SER A 205 -9.85 13.52 16.89
N GLY A 206 -8.52 13.62 16.80
CA GLY A 206 -7.72 14.50 17.66
C GLY A 206 -8.10 15.98 17.53
N ARG A 207 -8.46 16.42 16.31
CA ARG A 207 -8.99 17.76 16.05
C ARG A 207 -10.32 18.00 16.76
N GLN A 208 -11.18 16.98 16.92
CA GLN A 208 -12.44 17.13 17.66
C GLN A 208 -12.19 17.55 19.12
N ARG A 209 -11.25 16.90 19.82
CA ARG A 209 -10.82 17.31 21.17
C ARG A 209 -10.42 18.79 21.23
N MET A 210 -9.63 19.24 20.25
CA MET A 210 -9.18 20.63 20.16
C MET A 210 -10.36 21.58 19.93
N LEU A 211 -11.29 21.21 19.03
CA LEU A 211 -12.46 22.02 18.71
C LEU A 211 -13.36 22.20 19.93
N VAL A 212 -13.57 21.17 20.76
CA VAL A 212 -14.32 21.28 22.04
C VAL A 212 -13.73 22.38 22.92
N GLN A 213 -12.42 22.31 23.20
CA GLN A 213 -11.74 23.32 24.03
C GLN A 213 -11.80 24.71 23.41
N ARG A 214 -11.61 24.78 22.09
CA ARG A 214 -11.56 26.03 21.35
C ARG A 214 -12.93 26.71 21.29
N MET A 215 -14.01 25.95 21.10
CA MET A 215 -15.38 26.46 21.09
C MET A 215 -15.75 27.00 22.46
N THR A 216 -15.46 26.27 23.55
CA THR A 216 -15.68 26.77 24.92
C THR A 216 -14.88 28.04 25.21
N LYS A 217 -13.61 28.10 24.79
CA LYS A 217 -12.78 29.31 24.89
C LYS A 217 -13.41 30.50 24.15
N LEU A 218 -13.92 30.28 22.94
CA LEU A 218 -14.57 31.33 22.15
C LEU A 218 -15.87 31.80 22.81
N SER A 219 -16.68 30.88 23.34
CA SER A 219 -17.90 31.23 24.09
C SER A 219 -17.60 32.07 25.32
N LEU A 220 -16.52 31.76 26.06
CA LEU A 220 -16.06 32.58 27.19
C LEU A 220 -15.65 34.00 26.77
N LEU A 221 -14.95 34.14 25.64
CA LEU A 221 -14.57 35.45 25.11
C LEU A 221 -15.80 36.25 24.64
N ILE A 222 -16.77 35.60 23.99
CA ILE A 222 -18.05 36.19 23.58
C ILE A 222 -18.82 36.69 24.81
N GLY A 223 -19.02 35.85 25.82
CA GLY A 223 -19.73 36.23 27.06
C GLY A 223 -18.98 37.24 27.95
N SER A 224 -17.73 37.55 27.61
CA SER A 224 -16.93 38.63 28.22
C SER A 224 -16.88 39.89 27.34
N ASN A 225 -17.66 39.95 26.25
CA ASN A 225 -17.67 41.03 25.25
C ASN A 225 -16.30 41.30 24.58
N ILE A 226 -15.40 40.31 24.58
CA ILE A 226 -14.07 40.45 23.96
C ILE A 226 -14.15 39.99 22.50
N ASN A 227 -13.94 40.93 21.56
CA ASN A 227 -13.91 40.65 20.11
C ASN A 227 -15.13 39.85 19.62
N GLN A 228 -16.32 40.12 20.19
CA GLN A 228 -17.55 39.33 20.06
C GLN A 228 -17.84 38.93 18.61
N LYS A 229 -17.96 39.90 17.68
CA LYS A 229 -18.23 39.66 16.25
C LYS A 229 -17.24 38.68 15.60
N SER A 230 -15.94 38.86 15.86
CA SER A 230 -14.90 37.97 15.32
C SER A 230 -14.96 36.58 15.93
N ASN A 231 -15.19 36.49 17.24
CA ASN A 231 -15.24 35.22 17.95
C ASN A 231 -16.51 34.41 17.62
N THR A 232 -17.65 35.07 17.42
CA THR A 232 -18.89 34.44 16.93
C THR A 232 -18.70 33.83 15.54
N LYS A 233 -18.08 34.56 14.59
CA LYS A 233 -17.75 34.02 13.26
C LYS A 233 -16.86 32.77 13.35
N LYS A 234 -15.86 32.78 14.23
CA LYS A 234 -14.99 31.62 14.48
C LYS A 234 -15.77 30.46 15.11
N LEU A 235 -16.66 30.73 16.07
CA LEU A 235 -17.47 29.73 16.74
C LEU A 235 -18.39 29.01 15.75
N VAL A 236 -19.08 29.75 14.86
CA VAL A 236 -19.89 29.18 13.76
C VAL A 236 -19.04 28.26 12.87
N LYS A 237 -17.86 28.73 12.44
CA LYS A 237 -16.97 27.96 11.58
C LYS A 237 -16.54 26.64 12.25
N TYR A 238 -16.17 26.70 13.53
CA TYR A 238 -15.65 25.54 14.24
C TYR A 238 -16.74 24.54 14.64
N SER A 239 -17.95 25.01 14.94
CA SER A 239 -19.07 24.12 15.23
C SER A 239 -19.51 23.34 13.98
N LYS A 240 -19.58 24.00 12.82
CA LYS A 240 -19.82 23.33 11.53
C LYS A 240 -18.72 22.33 11.16
N LEU A 241 -17.45 22.69 11.41
CA LEU A 241 -16.32 21.79 11.14
C LEU A 241 -16.34 20.55 12.04
N TYR A 242 -16.70 20.71 13.31
CA TYR A 242 -16.86 19.59 14.23
C TYR A 242 -17.94 18.64 13.70
N ASP A 243 -19.13 19.19 13.43
CA ASP A 243 -20.29 18.45 12.95
C ASP A 243 -20.03 17.68 11.65
N LYS A 244 -19.47 18.35 10.63
CA LYS A 244 -19.07 17.70 9.37
C LYS A 244 -18.11 16.53 9.63
N THR A 245 -17.12 16.71 10.51
CA THR A 245 -16.13 15.66 10.78
C THR A 245 -16.73 14.48 11.55
N LEU A 246 -17.59 14.74 12.54
CA LEU A 246 -18.25 13.68 13.31
C LEU A 246 -19.18 12.84 12.41
N ASN A 247 -19.98 13.50 11.57
CA ASN A 247 -20.83 12.84 10.58
C ASN A 247 -20.01 12.00 9.58
N ALA A 248 -18.85 12.52 9.14
CA ALA A 248 -17.95 11.80 8.24
C ALA A 248 -17.37 10.51 8.85
N PHE A 249 -17.18 10.43 10.18
CA PHE A 249 -16.74 9.17 10.81
C PHE A 249 -17.80 8.07 10.74
N LYS A 250 -19.08 8.46 10.85
CA LYS A 250 -20.22 7.55 10.84
C LYS A 250 -20.59 7.13 9.42
N ASN A 251 -20.73 8.11 8.53
CA ASN A 251 -21.35 7.94 7.21
C ASN A 251 -20.36 8.01 6.04
N GLY A 252 -19.08 8.25 6.32
CA GLY A 252 -18.11 8.59 5.28
C GLY A 252 -18.29 10.01 4.73
N ASP A 253 -17.27 10.49 4.02
CA ASP A 253 -17.26 11.79 3.35
C ASP A 253 -16.19 11.76 2.26
N LYS A 254 -16.59 11.97 1.00
CA LYS A 254 -15.69 11.91 -0.16
C LYS A 254 -14.65 13.03 -0.15
N ASP A 255 -15.02 14.25 0.25
CA ASP A 255 -14.10 15.39 0.33
C ASP A 255 -13.00 15.14 1.36
N LEU A 256 -13.39 14.51 2.48
CA LEU A 256 -12.47 14.10 3.53
C LEU A 256 -11.79 12.77 3.23
N GLY A 257 -12.10 12.10 2.11
CA GLY A 257 -11.55 10.80 1.73
C GLY A 257 -11.76 9.74 2.81
N LEU A 258 -12.93 9.75 3.46
CA LEU A 258 -13.31 8.82 4.51
C LEU A 258 -14.43 7.91 4.02
N ALA A 259 -14.29 6.61 4.29
CA ALA A 259 -15.37 5.65 4.18
C ALA A 259 -16.04 5.47 5.56
N PRO A 260 -17.30 5.02 5.63
CA PRO A 260 -17.93 4.62 6.88
C PRO A 260 -17.08 3.59 7.63
N THR A 261 -16.97 3.74 8.95
CA THR A 261 -16.28 2.72 9.76
C THR A 261 -17.05 1.39 9.74
N LYS A 262 -16.33 0.29 9.59
CA LYS A 262 -16.87 -1.08 9.75
C LYS A 262 -16.58 -1.67 11.14
N ASN A 263 -15.89 -0.93 12.00
CA ASN A 263 -15.55 -1.37 13.35
C ASN A 263 -16.66 -0.94 14.30
N GLU A 264 -17.38 -1.93 14.86
CA GLU A 264 -18.54 -1.72 15.73
C GLU A 264 -18.18 -0.99 17.04
N ASP A 265 -16.99 -1.23 17.62
CA ASP A 265 -16.57 -0.52 18.84
C ASP A 265 -16.34 0.97 18.56
N ILE A 266 -15.71 1.29 17.42
CA ILE A 266 -15.53 2.67 16.97
C ILE A 266 -16.89 3.31 16.69
N LYS A 267 -17.82 2.58 16.06
CA LYS A 267 -19.18 3.06 15.77
C LYS A 267 -19.94 3.42 17.05
N LYS A 268 -19.93 2.53 18.05
CA LYS A 268 -20.50 2.80 19.39
C LYS A 268 -19.84 4.02 20.04
N GLN A 269 -18.52 4.15 19.94
CA GLN A 269 -17.83 5.30 20.50
C GLN A 269 -18.19 6.62 19.79
N ILE A 270 -18.43 6.60 18.47
CA ILE A 270 -18.94 7.76 17.72
C ILE A 270 -20.33 8.16 18.23
N GLU A 271 -21.24 7.20 18.45
CA GLU A 271 -22.58 7.46 18.98
C GLU A 271 -22.55 8.06 20.40
N ILE A 272 -21.61 7.62 21.25
CA ILE A 272 -21.37 8.22 22.57
C ILE A 272 -20.94 9.69 22.42
N VAL A 273 -20.04 9.99 21.48
CA VAL A 273 -19.61 11.38 21.21
C VAL A 273 -20.77 12.21 20.67
N GLU A 274 -21.58 11.65 19.78
CA GLU A 274 -22.77 12.29 19.20
C GLU A 274 -23.80 12.67 20.26
N LYS A 275 -24.07 11.76 21.21
CA LYS A 275 -24.99 12.00 22.34
C LYS A 275 -24.56 13.20 23.19
N GLU A 276 -23.27 13.35 23.46
CA GLU A 276 -22.74 14.51 24.20
C GLU A 276 -22.62 15.77 23.33
N TRP A 277 -22.36 15.60 22.03
CA TRP A 277 -22.21 16.71 21.08
C TRP A 277 -23.52 17.44 20.81
N ASN A 278 -24.63 16.73 20.61
CA ASN A 278 -25.91 17.32 20.24
C ASN A 278 -26.40 18.42 21.20
N PRO A 279 -26.48 18.20 22.53
CA PRO A 279 -26.85 19.26 23.45
C PRO A 279 -25.77 20.35 23.54
N PHE A 280 -24.48 20.00 23.46
CA PHE A 280 -23.38 20.96 23.43
C PHE A 280 -23.48 21.91 22.22
N TYR A 281 -23.80 21.38 21.05
CA TYR A 281 -24.01 22.13 19.81
C TYR A 281 -25.22 23.06 19.92
N LYS A 282 -26.34 22.59 20.49
CA LYS A 282 -27.53 23.44 20.73
C LYS A 282 -27.20 24.66 21.58
N ASN A 283 -26.44 24.47 22.67
CA ASN A 283 -25.98 25.57 23.52
C ASN A 283 -25.03 26.54 22.77
N ILE A 284 -24.13 26.02 21.93
CA ILE A 284 -23.32 26.87 21.03
C ILE A 284 -24.20 27.73 20.12
N GLN A 285 -25.26 27.17 19.54
CA GLN A 285 -26.16 27.92 18.66
C GLN A 285 -26.88 29.06 19.39
N THR A 286 -27.26 28.86 20.67
CA THR A 286 -27.84 29.94 21.48
C THR A 286 -26.85 31.07 21.73
N VAL A 287 -25.60 30.75 22.08
CA VAL A 287 -24.52 31.74 22.25
C VAL A 287 -24.24 32.50 20.94
N ILE A 288 -24.26 31.82 19.79
CA ILE A 288 -24.08 32.44 18.47
C ILE A 288 -25.20 33.45 18.16
N LYS A 289 -26.43 33.15 18.54
CA LYS A 289 -27.62 33.99 18.30
C LYS A 289 -27.75 35.15 19.29
N ASP A 290 -26.78 35.31 20.19
CA ASP A 290 -26.78 36.34 21.25
C ASP A 290 -28.03 36.26 22.15
N LYS A 291 -28.52 35.04 22.39
CA LYS A 291 -29.72 34.77 23.21
C LYS A 291 -29.41 34.33 24.64
N ASP A 292 -28.14 34.16 24.99
CA ASP A 292 -27.67 33.72 26.32
C ASP A 292 -27.51 34.90 27.29
N LYS A 293 -28.61 35.60 27.58
CA LYS A 293 -28.60 36.80 28.43
C LYS A 293 -28.18 36.49 29.87
N ASP A 294 -28.56 35.33 30.39
CA ASP A 294 -28.30 34.90 31.77
C ASP A 294 -26.98 34.10 31.92
N LYS A 295 -26.20 33.92 30.85
CA LYS A 295 -24.99 33.07 30.81
C LYS A 295 -25.25 31.60 31.19
N LYS A 296 -26.48 31.11 31.01
CA LYS A 296 -26.90 29.73 31.30
C LYS A 296 -26.24 28.76 30.32
N GLU A 297 -26.32 29.05 29.02
CA GLU A 297 -25.70 28.21 28.00
C GLU A 297 -24.18 28.23 28.10
N LEU A 298 -23.57 29.39 28.37
CA LEU A 298 -22.14 29.49 28.65
C LEU A 298 -21.71 28.60 29.83
N SER A 299 -22.48 28.62 30.93
CA SER A 299 -22.22 27.78 32.11
C SER A 299 -22.35 26.29 31.80
N TYR A 300 -23.35 25.92 30.98
CA TYR A 300 -23.49 24.56 30.47
C TYR A 300 -22.26 24.13 29.65
N LEU A 301 -21.81 24.95 28.70
CA LEU A 301 -20.65 24.65 27.86
C LEU A 301 -19.39 24.44 28.71
N VAL A 302 -19.15 25.30 29.70
CA VAL A 302 -17.99 25.17 30.61
C VAL A 302 -18.07 23.86 31.42
N SER A 303 -19.23 23.54 31.99
CA SER A 303 -19.40 22.35 32.83
C SER A 303 -19.30 21.03 32.04
N LYS A 304 -19.83 20.99 30.81
CA LYS A 304 -19.81 19.78 29.95
C LYS A 304 -18.56 19.64 29.09
N ASN A 305 -17.71 20.67 29.02
CA ASN A 305 -16.51 20.68 28.20
C ASN A 305 -15.55 19.51 28.50
N GLU A 306 -15.31 19.19 29.77
CA GLU A 306 -14.39 18.09 30.13
C GLU A 306 -14.98 16.71 29.80
N LEU A 307 -16.30 16.54 29.93
CA LEU A 307 -16.99 15.31 29.55
C LEU A 307 -16.87 15.05 28.04
N LEU A 308 -17.22 16.04 27.21
CA LEU A 308 -17.13 15.89 25.75
C LEU A 308 -15.67 15.76 25.27
N LEU A 309 -14.73 16.46 25.92
CA LEU A 309 -13.30 16.25 25.69
C LEU A 309 -12.89 14.80 25.93
N LYS A 310 -13.32 14.23 27.06
CA LYS A 310 -13.00 12.86 27.44
C LYS A 310 -13.58 11.86 26.44
N LYS A 311 -14.85 11.99 26.04
CA LYS A 311 -15.45 11.13 25.01
C LYS A 311 -14.75 11.24 23.67
N SER A 312 -14.31 12.44 23.29
CA SER A 312 -13.50 12.67 22.09
C SER A 312 -12.12 12.03 22.19
N ASP A 313 -11.50 12.01 23.38
CA ASP A 313 -10.22 11.33 23.64
C ASP A 313 -10.33 9.81 23.59
N ASP A 314 -11.43 9.27 24.13
CA ASP A 314 -11.71 7.84 24.06
C ASP A 314 -11.90 7.40 22.59
N LEU A 315 -12.50 8.23 21.73
CA LEU A 315 -12.57 7.97 20.29
C LEU A 315 -11.20 7.95 19.60
N VAL A 316 -10.30 8.88 19.96
CA VAL A 316 -8.92 8.87 19.43
C VAL A 316 -8.20 7.58 19.83
N LYS A 317 -8.32 7.17 21.10
CA LYS A 317 -7.74 5.93 21.61
C LYS A 317 -8.34 4.70 20.94
N ALA A 318 -9.64 4.70 20.63
CA ALA A 318 -10.27 3.61 19.88
C ALA A 318 -9.66 3.48 18.48
N TYR A 319 -9.44 4.60 17.77
CA TYR A 319 -8.73 4.59 16.50
C TYR A 319 -7.28 4.10 16.64
N GLU A 320 -6.52 4.58 17.62
CA GLU A 320 -5.16 4.10 17.86
C GLU A 320 -5.10 2.59 18.12
N LYS A 321 -5.98 2.08 19.01
CA LYS A 321 -6.06 0.65 19.35
C LYS A 321 -6.53 -0.22 18.19
N SER A 322 -7.29 0.34 17.24
CA SER A 322 -7.68 -0.37 16.02
C SER A 322 -6.50 -0.66 15.08
N ASN A 323 -5.33 -0.06 15.34
CA ASN A 323 -4.10 -0.42 14.66
C ASN A 323 -3.68 -1.85 15.05
N LYS A 324 -3.92 -2.81 14.14
CA LYS A 324 -3.52 -4.21 14.31
C LYS A 324 -2.05 -4.48 13.95
N SER A 325 -1.27 -3.46 13.60
CA SER A 325 0.16 -3.65 13.29
C SER A 325 0.89 -4.13 14.53
N GLU A 326 1.71 -5.17 14.41
CA GLU A 326 2.61 -5.63 15.47
C GLU A 326 3.92 -4.83 15.48
N ASN A 327 4.20 -4.06 14.42
CA ASN A 327 5.40 -3.27 14.29
C ASN A 327 5.43 -2.11 15.29
N PHE A 328 6.43 -2.14 16.19
CA PHE A 328 6.63 -1.11 17.21
C PHE A 328 6.73 0.30 16.61
N LEU A 329 7.50 0.49 15.52
CA LEU A 329 7.68 1.80 14.90
C LEU A 329 6.37 2.36 14.35
N GLU A 330 5.48 1.51 13.88
CA GLU A 330 4.16 1.95 13.39
C GLU A 330 3.24 2.36 14.52
N LYS A 331 3.21 1.58 15.62
CA LYS A 331 2.47 1.95 16.83
C LYS A 331 3.00 3.27 17.41
N ALA A 332 4.31 3.37 17.57
CA ALA A 332 4.99 4.57 18.07
C ALA A 332 4.67 5.80 17.21
N ARG A 333 4.69 5.67 15.87
CA ARG A 333 4.31 6.79 14.98
C ARG A 333 2.87 7.23 15.12
N LEU A 334 1.94 6.29 15.20
CA LEU A 334 0.54 6.63 15.39
C LEU A 334 0.34 7.33 16.75
N HIS A 335 1.00 6.81 17.79
CA HIS A 335 1.02 7.42 19.11
C HIS A 335 1.61 8.83 19.11
N ILE A 336 2.72 9.06 18.40
CA ILE A 336 3.33 10.38 18.23
C ILE A 336 2.36 11.37 17.55
N VAL A 337 1.63 10.95 16.51
CA VAL A 337 0.61 11.80 15.88
C VAL A 337 -0.46 12.21 16.90
N ASN A 338 -0.91 11.29 17.75
CA ASN A 338 -1.83 11.62 18.83
C ASN A 338 -1.22 12.56 19.87
N VAL A 339 0.00 12.30 20.34
CA VAL A 339 0.70 13.13 21.34
C VAL A 339 0.91 14.55 20.82
N ALA A 340 1.41 14.70 19.59
CA ALA A 340 1.54 16.00 18.92
C ALA A 340 0.16 16.67 18.69
N GLY A 341 -0.84 15.87 18.32
CA GLY A 341 -2.23 16.32 18.18
C GLY A 341 -2.81 16.86 19.48
N ARG A 342 -2.53 16.19 20.60
CA ARG A 342 -2.92 16.57 21.96
C ARG A 342 -2.29 17.90 22.36
N GLN A 343 -1.03 18.17 21.98
CA GLN A 343 -0.38 19.46 22.26
C GLN A 343 -1.21 20.63 21.73
N ARG A 344 -1.75 20.53 20.51
CA ARG A 344 -2.64 21.56 19.95
C ARG A 344 -3.87 21.80 20.83
N MET A 345 -4.51 20.73 21.29
CA MET A 345 -5.65 20.83 22.20
C MET A 345 -5.23 21.48 23.53
N LEU A 346 -4.10 21.06 24.10
CA LEU A 346 -3.58 21.59 25.36
C LEU A 346 -3.33 23.10 25.27
N THR A 347 -2.83 23.62 24.14
CA THR A 347 -2.71 25.08 23.94
C THR A 347 -4.06 25.79 24.09
N GLN A 348 -5.15 25.19 23.62
CA GLN A 348 -6.48 25.80 23.72
C GLN A 348 -7.05 25.63 25.12
N LYS A 349 -6.83 24.46 25.73
CA LYS A 349 -7.26 24.12 27.09
C LYS A 349 -6.61 25.03 28.13
N MET A 350 -5.29 25.22 28.10
CA MET A 350 -4.58 26.08 29.05
C MET A 350 -5.06 27.55 28.95
N THR A 351 -5.34 28.07 27.75
CA THR A 351 -5.90 29.43 27.62
C THR A 351 -7.32 29.52 28.18
N LYS A 352 -8.17 28.52 27.93
CA LYS A 352 -9.53 28.46 28.50
C LYS A 352 -9.47 28.44 30.03
N GLU A 353 -8.63 27.58 30.60
CA GLU A 353 -8.45 27.46 32.05
C GLU A 353 -7.89 28.75 32.65
N LYS A 354 -6.93 29.40 31.95
CA LYS A 354 -6.40 30.71 32.36
C LYS A 354 -7.49 31.78 32.42
N LEU A 355 -8.35 31.86 31.41
CA LEU A 355 -9.46 32.81 31.38
C LEU A 355 -10.43 32.57 32.54
N LEU A 356 -10.76 31.30 32.83
CA LEU A 356 -11.63 30.93 33.94
C LEU A 356 -11.03 31.30 35.30
N VAL A 357 -9.72 31.08 35.49
CA VAL A 357 -9.01 31.49 36.71
C VAL A 357 -9.05 33.01 36.89
N VAL A 358 -8.83 33.78 35.82
CA VAL A 358 -8.91 35.26 35.86
C VAL A 358 -10.33 35.74 36.17
N GLN A 359 -11.36 35.00 35.74
CA GLN A 359 -12.77 35.26 36.07
C GLN A 359 -13.17 34.78 37.49
N GLY A 360 -12.20 34.38 38.33
CA GLY A 360 -12.43 34.02 39.73
C GLY A 360 -12.78 32.55 39.97
N LYS A 361 -12.78 31.68 38.94
CA LYS A 361 -13.02 30.23 39.08
C LYS A 361 -11.76 29.51 39.58
N LYS A 362 -11.54 29.56 40.90
CA LYS A 362 -10.31 29.08 41.56
C LYS A 362 -10.06 27.59 41.33
N GLU A 363 -11.09 26.78 41.13
CA GLU A 363 -11.00 25.33 40.86
C GLU A 363 -10.26 24.99 39.54
N TYR A 364 -10.03 25.97 38.67
CA TYR A 364 -9.24 25.80 37.45
C TYR A 364 -7.74 26.06 37.63
N ARG A 365 -7.28 26.49 38.82
CA ARG A 365 -5.84 26.71 39.08
C ARG A 365 -5.04 25.43 38.96
N ASP A 366 -5.47 24.35 39.62
CA ASP A 366 -4.77 23.08 39.58
C ASP A 366 -4.90 22.40 38.22
N LYS A 367 -6.07 22.56 37.56
CA LYS A 367 -6.28 22.10 36.18
C LYS A 367 -5.30 22.79 35.21
N LEU A 368 -5.14 24.11 35.33
CA LEU A 368 -4.19 24.87 34.53
C LEU A 368 -2.76 24.38 34.74
N LYS A 369 -2.31 24.22 36.00
CA LYS A 369 -0.99 23.69 36.33
C LYS A 369 -0.77 22.30 35.72
N ALA A 370 -1.75 21.40 35.85
CA ALA A 370 -1.69 20.06 35.27
C ALA A 370 -1.63 20.09 33.72
N THR A 371 -2.41 20.97 33.08
CA THR A 371 -2.39 21.14 31.61
C THR A 371 -1.04 21.69 31.13
N ILE A 372 -0.46 22.68 31.81
CA ILE A 372 0.87 23.23 31.53
C ILE A 372 1.92 22.13 31.64
N LYS A 373 1.92 21.39 32.76
CA LYS A 373 2.87 20.29 32.98
C LYS A 373 2.75 19.22 31.91
N LEU A 374 1.53 18.79 31.58
CA LEU A 374 1.31 17.77 30.55
C LEU A 374 1.77 18.23 29.16
N PHE A 375 1.62 19.52 28.83
CA PHE A 375 2.16 20.08 27.60
C PHE A 375 3.69 20.04 27.60
N ASP A 376 4.31 20.51 28.68
CA ASP A 376 5.76 20.60 28.84
C ASP A 376 6.44 19.22 28.78
N ASP A 377 5.93 18.25 29.56
CA ASP A 377 6.42 16.87 29.58
C ASP A 377 6.29 16.22 28.20
N SER A 378 5.16 16.46 27.51
CA SER A 378 4.91 15.86 26.20
C SER A 378 5.79 16.50 25.12
N LEU A 379 5.99 17.82 25.15
CA LEU A 379 6.87 18.52 24.21
C LEU A 379 8.32 18.05 24.39
N THR A 380 8.76 17.90 25.65
CA THR A 380 10.08 17.36 25.98
C THR A 380 10.25 15.94 25.44
N ALA A 381 9.26 15.07 25.64
CA ALA A 381 9.28 13.72 25.10
C ALA A 381 9.32 13.72 23.55
N LEU A 382 8.56 14.59 22.88
CA LEU A 382 8.59 14.70 21.42
C LEU A 382 9.96 15.15 20.88
N ILE A 383 10.69 15.99 21.62
CA ILE A 383 12.02 16.51 21.25
C ILE A 383 13.11 15.47 21.52
N ASN A 384 13.09 14.85 22.70
CA ASN A 384 14.19 14.03 23.18
C ASN A 384 13.98 12.52 22.97
N GLY A 385 12.75 12.10 22.70
CA GLY A 385 12.30 10.72 22.85
C GLY A 385 11.95 10.39 24.31
N ASP A 386 11.08 9.42 24.49
CA ASP A 386 10.71 8.81 25.77
C ASP A 386 10.23 7.38 25.50
N VAL A 387 11.13 6.41 25.66
CA VAL A 387 10.85 4.98 25.37
C VAL A 387 9.72 4.44 26.25
N LYS A 388 9.61 4.91 27.51
CA LYS A 388 8.55 4.48 28.43
C LYS A 388 7.16 4.94 27.99
N LYS A 389 7.10 5.94 27.10
CA LYS A 389 5.85 6.47 26.52
C LYS A 389 5.70 6.15 25.04
N ASP A 390 6.46 5.20 24.51
CA ASP A 390 6.47 4.84 23.08
C ASP A 390 6.73 6.04 22.14
N ILE A 391 7.53 7.00 22.58
CA ILE A 391 7.94 8.17 21.79
C ILE A 391 9.39 7.99 21.38
N ILE A 392 9.62 7.73 20.09
CA ILE A 392 10.97 7.66 19.52
C ILE A 392 11.56 9.06 19.37
N LYS A 393 12.88 9.19 19.52
CA LYS A 393 13.58 10.46 19.30
C LYS A 393 13.53 10.83 17.80
N PRO A 394 13.20 12.09 17.45
CA PRO A 394 13.17 12.49 16.05
C PRO A 394 14.58 12.47 15.46
N THR A 395 14.69 11.99 14.22
CA THR A 395 15.90 11.97 13.40
C THR A 395 15.79 12.96 12.24
N ASN A 396 14.57 13.19 11.73
CA ASN A 396 14.28 14.06 10.60
C ASN A 396 14.56 15.53 10.93
N LYS A 397 15.33 16.22 10.07
CA LYS A 397 15.73 17.63 10.27
C LYS A 397 14.54 18.59 10.33
N GLN A 398 13.49 18.36 9.53
CA GLN A 398 12.30 19.22 9.51
C GLN A 398 11.49 19.08 10.80
N ILE A 399 11.31 17.86 11.30
CA ILE A 399 10.63 17.60 12.57
C ILE A 399 11.38 18.23 13.73
N LYS A 400 12.71 18.02 13.81
CA LYS A 400 13.56 18.66 14.82
C LYS A 400 13.44 20.18 14.80
N GLY A 401 13.62 20.79 13.62
CA GLY A 401 13.52 22.25 13.47
C GLY A 401 12.13 22.78 13.84
N GLN A 402 11.06 22.03 13.52
CA GLN A 402 9.70 22.41 13.88
C GLN A 402 9.46 22.34 15.40
N LEU A 403 9.95 21.29 16.06
CA LEU A 403 9.84 21.16 17.52
C LEU A 403 10.67 22.22 18.26
N THR A 404 11.85 22.59 17.76
CA THR A 404 12.64 23.71 18.30
C THR A 404 11.87 25.03 18.21
N LYS A 405 11.19 25.31 17.08
CA LYS A 405 10.34 26.50 16.94
C LYS A 405 9.22 26.52 17.97
N VAL A 406 8.53 25.39 18.16
CA VAL A 406 7.49 25.25 19.19
C VAL A 406 8.06 25.52 20.58
N ALA A 407 9.20 24.92 20.92
CA ALA A 407 9.85 25.10 22.22
C ALA A 407 10.23 26.57 22.48
N ASN A 408 10.75 27.28 21.48
CA ASN A 408 11.11 28.69 21.60
C ASN A 408 9.90 29.62 21.80
N ILE A 409 8.75 29.29 21.21
CA ILE A 409 7.51 30.04 21.47
C ILE A 409 6.98 29.71 22.87
N TRP A 410 7.02 28.43 23.24
CA TRP A 410 6.53 27.95 24.53
C TRP A 410 7.31 28.53 25.71
N SER A 411 8.64 28.59 25.63
CA SER A 411 9.49 29.14 26.70
C SER A 411 9.13 30.59 27.05
N LYS A 412 8.71 31.39 26.06
CA LYS A 412 8.25 32.77 26.24
C LYS A 412 6.83 32.85 26.82
N LEU A 413 5.97 31.88 26.52
CA LEU A 413 4.58 31.88 26.95
C LEU A 413 4.35 31.24 28.31
N LYS A 414 5.13 30.21 28.66
CA LYS A 414 4.96 29.42 29.89
C LYS A 414 4.91 30.30 31.15
N PRO A 415 5.80 31.29 31.36
CA PRO A 415 5.76 32.15 32.55
C PRO A 415 4.46 32.96 32.65
N LEU A 416 3.89 33.40 31.52
CA LEU A 416 2.62 34.15 31.49
C LEU A 416 1.42 33.29 31.90
N TYR A 417 1.46 31.99 31.56
CA TYR A 417 0.45 31.04 32.01
C TYR A 417 0.57 30.73 33.51
N GLU A 418 1.81 30.57 34.01
CA GLU A 418 2.10 30.24 35.41
C GLU A 418 1.83 31.40 36.38
N LYS A 419 2.00 32.65 35.94
CA LYS A 419 1.74 33.85 36.76
C LYS A 419 0.30 33.89 37.25
N GLU A 420 0.06 33.72 38.55
CA GLU A 420 -1.29 33.52 39.09
C GLU A 420 -2.28 34.66 38.75
N LYS A 421 -1.81 35.90 38.81
CA LYS A 421 -2.56 37.13 38.47
C LYS A 421 -1.88 37.88 37.33
N PRO A 422 -2.16 37.56 36.05
CA PRO A 422 -1.63 38.33 34.93
C PRO A 422 -2.33 39.69 34.84
N THR A 423 -1.58 40.71 34.42
CA THR A 423 -2.15 42.00 34.02
C THR A 423 -2.99 41.85 32.74
N THR A 424 -3.86 42.82 32.46
CA THR A 424 -4.65 42.86 31.22
C THR A 424 -3.77 42.79 29.96
N LYS A 425 -2.59 43.45 29.99
CA LYS A 425 -1.61 43.42 28.89
C LYS A 425 -1.02 42.01 28.70
N GLU A 426 -0.63 41.34 29.79
CA GLU A 426 -0.10 39.97 29.74
C GLU A 426 -1.16 38.97 29.26
N LEU A 427 -2.41 39.11 29.72
CA LEU A 427 -3.52 38.27 29.24
C LEU A 427 -3.78 38.48 27.74
N ALA A 428 -3.70 39.73 27.26
CA ALA A 428 -3.80 40.03 25.83
C ALA A 428 -2.67 39.38 25.01
N ILE A 429 -1.43 39.36 25.55
CA ILE A 429 -0.29 38.65 24.93
C ILE A 429 -0.59 37.15 24.81
N ILE A 430 -1.07 36.51 25.89
CA ILE A 430 -1.46 35.09 25.87
C ILE A 430 -2.48 34.82 24.77
N ILE A 431 -3.54 35.64 24.69
CA ILE A 431 -4.62 35.48 23.69
C ILE A 431 -4.09 35.69 22.26
N LYS A 432 -3.18 36.65 22.04
CA LYS A 432 -2.62 36.98 20.72
C LYS A 432 -1.58 35.96 20.24
N GLN A 433 -0.78 35.40 21.14
CA GLN A 433 0.31 34.47 20.81
C GLN A 433 -0.15 33.01 20.76
N ASN A 434 -1.22 32.65 21.46
CA ASN A 434 -1.78 31.29 21.44
C ASN A 434 -2.09 30.76 20.01
N PRO A 435 -2.67 31.55 19.08
CA PRO A 435 -2.83 31.14 17.69
C PRO A 435 -1.52 30.78 16.97
N ILE A 436 -0.41 31.44 17.30
CA ILE A 436 0.91 31.19 16.70
C ILE A 436 1.45 29.85 17.22
N LEU A 437 1.42 29.61 18.52
CA LEU A 437 1.81 28.30 19.09
C LEU A 437 0.95 27.16 18.53
N LEU A 438 -0.37 27.37 18.41
CA LEU A 438 -1.28 26.40 17.79
C LEU A 438 -0.92 26.15 16.32
N PHE A 439 -0.56 27.19 15.57
CA PHE A 439 -0.18 27.06 14.16
C PHE A 439 1.11 26.25 13.99
N GLU A 440 2.13 26.50 14.80
CA GLU A 440 3.37 25.73 14.77
C GLU A 440 3.17 24.27 15.25
N MET A 441 2.27 24.04 16.21
CA MET A 441 1.87 22.66 16.57
C MET A 441 1.06 21.96 15.46
N ASN A 442 0.25 22.68 14.69
CA ASN A 442 -0.42 22.12 13.51
C ASN A 442 0.57 21.67 12.44
N LYS A 443 1.61 22.49 12.18
CA LYS A 443 2.70 22.09 11.27
C LYS A 443 3.39 20.83 11.75
N MET A 444 3.70 20.75 13.04
CA MET A 444 4.32 19.56 13.63
C MET A 444 3.46 18.30 13.41
N VAL A 445 2.15 18.36 13.67
CA VAL A 445 1.25 17.24 13.43
C VAL A 445 1.24 16.80 11.96
N ASN A 446 1.19 17.77 11.03
CA ASN A 446 1.24 17.48 9.59
C ASN A 446 2.57 16.80 9.21
N LEU A 447 3.70 17.23 9.79
CA LEU A 447 4.99 16.56 9.58
C LEU A 447 4.97 15.13 10.11
N SER A 448 4.47 14.89 11.33
CA SER A 448 4.35 13.54 11.89
C SER A 448 3.46 12.59 11.07
N GLU A 449 2.46 13.14 10.37
CA GLU A 449 1.58 12.36 9.48
C GLU A 449 2.23 12.01 8.14
N THR A 450 2.96 12.96 7.56
CA THR A 450 3.40 12.91 6.16
C THR A 450 4.83 12.40 5.99
N GLN A 451 5.72 12.65 6.96
CA GLN A 451 7.11 12.25 6.86
C GLN A 451 7.28 10.74 7.09
N ARG A 452 8.08 10.11 6.22
CA ARG A 452 8.42 8.68 6.30
C ARG A 452 9.43 8.37 7.39
N GLU A 453 10.22 9.35 7.81
CA GLU A 453 11.16 9.29 8.93
C GLU A 453 10.69 10.24 10.02
N TYR A 454 10.74 9.80 11.28
CA TYR A 454 10.45 10.64 12.42
C TYR A 454 11.75 11.26 12.92
#